data_AF-A0A849Z662-F1
#
_entry.id   AF-A0A849Z662-F1
#
_cell.length_a   1.000
_cell.length_b   1.000
_cell.length_c   1.000
_cell.angle_alpha   90.00
_cell.angle_beta   90.00
_cell.angle_gamma   90.00
#
_symmetry.space_group_name_H-M   'P 1'
#
loop_
_entity.id
_entity.type
_entity.pdbx_description
1 polymer ?
#
loop_
_entity_poly.entity_id
_entity_poly.type
_entity_poly.pdbx_seq_one_letter_code
_entity_poly.pdbx_strand_id
1 'polypeptide(L)'
;MYYYRDTTTSLLSLFMHHHIDNVFSPETNVGFTFTGVPSSVLVSLADDTPAELFKQSATSVVGNWTYATNTDGGVLSGFPLPGNWQITLSASFGASVTARDFMDGTFGFLPLTLTNNLILRAYDSPSACRLDCTVPFCGDGIMDGGEVCDDGNNVGGDGCSANCSSLN
;
A
#
# COMPACT_ATOMS: atom_id res chain seq x y z
N MET A 1 3.04 8.16 0.07
CA MET A 1 3.42 6.77 0.43
C MET A 1 3.89 6.06 -0.83
N TYR A 2 5.00 5.35 -0.80
CA TYR A 2 5.49 4.57 -1.94
C TYR A 2 6.18 3.30 -1.47
N TYR A 3 6.14 2.26 -2.29
CA TYR A 3 6.91 1.04 -2.06
C TYR A 3 8.31 1.20 -2.67
N TYR A 4 9.32 0.73 -1.94
CA TYR A 4 10.70 0.65 -2.36
C TYR A 4 11.19 -0.78 -2.23
N ARG A 5 11.82 -1.30 -3.28
CA ARG A 5 12.45 -2.62 -3.28
C ARG A 5 13.96 -2.46 -3.38
N ASP A 6 14.67 -2.93 -2.37
CA ASP A 6 16.12 -3.06 -2.44
C ASP A 6 16.47 -4.30 -3.26
N THR A 7 17.11 -4.11 -4.41
CA THR A 7 17.50 -5.22 -5.30
C THR A 7 18.65 -6.06 -4.76
N THR A 8 19.41 -5.55 -3.79
CA THR A 8 20.54 -6.25 -3.17
C THR A 8 20.07 -7.20 -2.08
N THR A 9 19.15 -6.75 -1.23
CA THR A 9 18.61 -7.53 -0.11
C THR A 9 17.28 -8.20 -0.42
N SER A 10 16.67 -7.87 -1.56
CA SER A 10 15.30 -8.26 -1.94
C SER A 10 14.22 -7.82 -0.94
N LEU A 11 14.54 -6.91 -0.02
CA LEU A 11 13.58 -6.38 0.94
C LEU A 11 12.64 -5.39 0.24
N LEU A 12 11.35 -5.57 0.51
CA LEU A 12 10.31 -4.60 0.17
C LEU A 12 9.95 -3.79 1.41
N SER A 13 9.90 -2.48 1.22
CA SER A 13 9.57 -1.51 2.26
C SER A 13 8.49 -0.54 1.78
N LEU A 14 7.60 -0.15 2.68
CA LEU A 14 6.63 0.91 2.47
C LEU A 14 7.16 2.17 3.16
N PHE A 15 7.50 3.17 2.36
CA PHE A 15 7.88 4.49 2.83
C PHE A 15 6.64 5.38 2.93
N MET A 16 6.50 6.01 4.09
CA MET A 16 5.42 6.93 4.39
C MET A 16 6.05 8.22 4.82
N HIS A 17 5.64 9.30 4.17
CA HIS A 17 6.03 10.66 4.51
C HIS A 17 4.80 11.50 4.19
N HIS A 18 4.46 12.40 5.10
CA HIS A 18 3.50 13.45 4.91
C HIS A 18 4.17 14.80 5.22
N HIS A 19 3.94 15.83 4.41
CA HIS A 19 4.70 17.08 4.49
C HIS A 19 4.14 18.02 5.59
N ILE A 20 4.08 17.53 6.82
CA ILE A 20 3.59 18.30 7.96
C ILE A 20 4.76 19.10 8.53
N ASP A 21 5.00 20.26 7.95
CA ASP A 21 5.96 21.25 8.47
C ASP A 21 5.29 22.63 8.45
N ASN A 22 4.69 23.04 9.57
CA ASN A 22 4.85 24.42 10.02
C ASN A 22 4.55 24.58 11.51
N VAL A 23 5.29 25.51 12.12
CA VAL A 23 5.16 26.01 13.50
C VAL A 23 3.83 26.74 13.80
N PHE A 24 2.91 26.82 12.82
CA PHE A 24 1.65 27.57 12.90
C PHE A 24 0.40 26.69 12.78
N SER A 25 0.57 25.37 12.65
CA SER A 25 -0.56 24.47 12.49
C SER A 25 -1.19 24.25 13.86
N PRO A 26 -2.51 24.43 14.00
CA PRO A 26 -3.18 24.14 15.26
C PRO A 26 -2.92 22.67 15.64
N GLU A 27 -2.70 22.41 16.93
CA GLU A 27 -2.48 21.05 17.42
C GLU A 27 -3.59 20.13 16.92
N THR A 28 -3.21 19.18 16.08
CA THR A 28 -4.12 18.20 15.53
C THR A 28 -3.35 16.93 15.19
N ASN A 29 -4.08 15.85 14.98
CA ASN A 29 -3.52 14.52 14.81
C ASN A 29 -3.97 13.91 13.49
N VAL A 30 -3.07 13.16 12.87
CA VAL A 30 -3.36 12.28 11.75
C VAL A 30 -3.06 10.87 12.22
N GLY A 31 -4.08 10.01 12.18
CA GLY A 31 -3.95 8.61 12.55
C GLY A 31 -4.09 7.73 11.33
N PHE A 32 -3.13 6.84 11.08
CA PHE A 32 -3.30 5.71 10.17
C PHE A 32 -3.28 4.40 10.94
N THR A 33 -4.23 3.52 10.66
CA THR A 33 -4.23 2.16 11.18
C THR A 33 -4.15 1.19 10.02
N PHE A 34 -3.07 0.41 10.00
CA PHE A 34 -2.83 -0.65 9.05
C PHE A 34 -3.20 -1.97 9.70
N THR A 35 -4.18 -2.68 9.14
CA THR A 35 -4.59 -4.01 9.60
C THR A 35 -4.37 -5.05 8.51
N GLY A 36 -4.12 -6.30 8.90
CA GLY A 36 -3.74 -7.35 7.94
C GLY A 36 -2.28 -7.27 7.49
N VAL A 37 -1.46 -6.49 8.21
CA VAL A 37 -0.02 -6.42 7.96
C VAL A 37 0.60 -7.80 8.20
N PRO A 38 1.40 -8.37 7.28
CA PRO A 38 2.09 -9.63 7.52
C PRO A 38 2.91 -9.58 8.83
N SER A 39 2.91 -10.68 9.59
CA SER A 39 3.57 -10.72 10.90
C SER A 39 5.09 -10.55 10.84
N SER A 40 5.70 -10.84 9.68
CA SER A 40 7.13 -10.62 9.40
C SER A 40 7.50 -9.15 9.23
N VAL A 41 6.53 -8.29 8.91
CA VAL A 41 6.79 -6.87 8.66
C VAL A 41 7.14 -6.19 9.97
N LEU A 42 8.15 -5.33 9.94
CA LEU A 42 8.65 -4.56 11.06
C LEU A 42 8.40 -3.06 10.83
N VAL A 43 8.28 -2.30 11.92
CA VAL A 43 8.50 -0.86 11.86
C VAL A 43 10.02 -0.66 11.88
N SER A 44 10.59 -0.27 10.74
CA SER A 44 12.03 -0.08 10.59
C SER A 44 12.49 1.32 10.91
N LEU A 45 11.61 2.31 10.74
CA LEU A 45 11.85 3.69 11.11
C LEU A 45 10.53 4.30 11.55
N ALA A 46 10.52 4.85 12.75
CA ALA A 46 9.55 5.86 13.16
C ALA A 46 10.35 7.16 13.21
N ASP A 47 9.81 8.20 12.58
CA ASP A 47 10.38 9.52 12.76
C ASP A 47 10.25 9.94 14.24
N ASP A 48 11.08 10.87 14.70
CA ASP A 48 11.06 11.51 16.03
C ASP A 48 10.91 10.62 17.29
N THR A 49 9.75 10.01 17.57
CA THR A 49 9.53 9.07 18.68
C THR A 49 8.93 7.71 18.26
N PRO A 50 9.30 6.59 18.93
CA PRO A 50 8.66 5.29 18.72
C PRO A 50 7.14 5.25 18.94
N ALA A 51 6.56 6.28 19.56
CA ALA A 51 5.11 6.40 19.73
C ALA A 51 4.38 6.84 18.43
N GLU A 52 5.10 7.29 17.41
CA GLU A 52 4.51 7.78 16.17
C GLU A 52 4.18 6.69 15.18
N LEU A 53 5.03 5.67 15.08
CA LEU A 53 4.76 4.51 14.25
C LEU A 53 5.18 3.27 15.01
N PHE A 54 4.21 2.41 15.32
CA PHE A 54 4.46 1.23 16.14
C PHE A 54 3.55 0.07 15.76
N LYS A 55 4.01 -1.14 16.08
CA LYS A 55 3.18 -2.34 16.03
C LYS A 55 2.22 -2.33 17.21
N GLN A 56 0.93 -2.17 16.94
CA GLN A 56 -0.11 -2.35 17.95
C GLN A 56 -0.38 -3.84 18.22
N SER A 57 -0.17 -4.69 17.21
CA SER A 57 -0.20 -6.15 17.34
C SER A 57 0.71 -6.79 16.27
N ALA A 58 0.80 -8.12 16.23
CA ALA A 58 1.58 -8.82 15.20
C ALA A 58 1.15 -8.43 13.76
N THR A 59 -0.15 -8.16 13.57
CA THR A 59 -0.75 -7.87 12.26
C THR A 59 -1.37 -6.48 12.14
N SER A 60 -1.08 -5.60 13.10
CA SER A 60 -1.54 -4.21 13.12
C SER A 60 -0.40 -3.24 13.38
N VAL A 61 -0.33 -2.18 12.57
CA VAL A 61 0.57 -1.05 12.78
C VAL A 61 -0.27 0.21 12.90
N VAL A 62 0.04 1.03 13.90
CA VAL A 62 -0.58 2.33 14.11
C VAL A 62 0.46 3.41 13.86
N GLY A 63 0.08 4.36 13.01
CA GLY A 63 0.74 5.63 12.85
C GLY A 63 -0.08 6.72 13.53
N ASN A 64 0.51 7.46 14.46
CA ASN A 64 -0.11 8.54 15.20
C ASN A 64 0.78 9.78 15.13
N TRP A 65 0.54 10.60 14.12
CA TRP A 65 1.35 11.77 13.86
C TRP A 65 0.64 13.03 14.35
N THR A 66 1.42 13.96 14.89
CA THR A 66 0.97 15.26 15.38
C THR A 66 1.76 16.38 14.72
N TYR A 67 1.09 17.51 14.48
CA TYR A 67 1.72 18.70 13.89
C TYR A 67 2.71 19.38 14.85
N ALA A 68 2.54 19.19 16.17
CA ALA A 68 3.33 19.88 17.19
C ALA A 68 4.75 19.32 17.35
N THR A 69 4.93 18.03 17.04
CA THR A 69 6.23 17.35 17.22
C THR A 69 6.90 16.99 15.90
N ASN A 70 6.48 17.56 14.76
CA ASN A 70 7.06 17.34 13.42
C ASN A 70 7.12 15.87 12.96
N THR A 71 6.25 15.05 13.50
CA THR A 71 6.26 13.61 13.27
C THR A 71 5.80 13.37 11.85
N ASP A 72 6.68 13.14 10.88
CA ASP A 72 6.29 13.31 9.48
C ASP A 72 6.29 12.04 8.64
N GLY A 73 6.64 10.90 9.23
CA GLY A 73 6.64 9.66 8.50
C GLY A 73 7.14 8.43 9.23
N GLY A 74 7.56 7.46 8.41
CA GLY A 74 8.14 6.22 8.87
C GLY A 74 8.20 5.16 7.78
N VAL A 75 8.81 4.02 8.12
CA VAL A 75 9.07 2.92 7.20
C VAL A 75 8.61 1.61 7.81
N LEU A 76 7.77 0.89 7.05
CA LEU A 76 7.51 -0.53 7.28
C LEU A 76 8.40 -1.34 6.34
N SER A 77 9.09 -2.36 6.84
CA SER A 77 9.97 -3.21 6.02
C SER A 77 9.78 -4.69 6.33
N GLY A 78 10.34 -5.55 5.48
CA GLY A 78 10.21 -7.00 5.63
C GLY A 78 8.88 -7.55 5.11
N PHE A 79 8.28 -6.87 4.11
CA PHE A 79 7.14 -7.42 3.40
C PHE A 79 7.57 -8.69 2.65
N PRO A 80 6.86 -9.81 2.79
CA PRO A 80 7.22 -11.05 2.14
C PRO A 80 7.06 -10.92 0.62
N LEU A 81 8.10 -11.35 -0.11
CA LEU A 81 8.14 -11.41 -1.57
C LEU A 81 8.79 -12.74 -2.05
N PRO A 82 8.15 -13.48 -2.97
CA PRO A 82 6.76 -13.30 -3.40
C PRO A 82 5.81 -13.47 -2.20
N GLY A 83 4.66 -12.81 -2.23
CA GLY A 83 3.74 -12.84 -1.11
C GLY A 83 2.34 -12.41 -1.51
N ASN A 84 1.35 -13.20 -1.10
CA ASN A 84 -0.05 -12.85 -1.20
C ASN A 84 -0.51 -12.26 0.13
N TRP A 85 -0.78 -10.97 0.16
CA TRP A 85 -1.23 -10.28 1.36
C TRP A 85 -2.10 -9.08 1.02
N GLN A 86 -3.01 -8.76 1.94
CA GLN A 86 -3.88 -7.60 1.86
C GLN A 86 -3.79 -6.80 3.15
N ILE A 87 -3.53 -5.50 3.02
CA ILE A 87 -3.50 -4.55 4.13
C ILE A 87 -4.65 -3.58 3.94
N THR A 88 -5.43 -3.39 5.00
CA THR A 88 -6.46 -2.35 5.06
C THR A 88 -5.90 -1.18 5.83
N LEU A 89 -5.83 -0.03 5.17
CA LEU A 89 -5.47 1.25 5.75
C LEU A 89 -6.75 2.05 6.05
N SER A 90 -7.01 2.30 7.32
CA SER A 90 -7.98 3.31 7.75
C SER A 90 -7.28 4.58 8.20
N ALA A 91 -7.88 5.71 7.89
CA ALA A 91 -7.36 7.02 8.22
C ALA A 91 -8.31 7.76 9.16
N SER A 92 -7.75 8.53 10.09
CA SER A 92 -8.46 9.43 10.98
C SER A 92 -7.76 10.77 10.99
N PHE A 93 -8.54 11.84 10.98
CA PHE A 93 -8.03 13.21 10.95
C PHE A 93 -8.69 13.98 12.09
N GLY A 94 -7.89 14.71 12.86
CA GLY A 94 -8.41 15.63 13.86
C GLY A 94 -9.28 16.72 13.23
N ALA A 95 -10.20 17.27 14.01
CA ALA A 95 -11.21 18.21 13.52
C ALA A 95 -10.63 19.49 12.87
N SER A 96 -9.41 19.88 13.25
CA SER A 96 -8.71 21.05 12.70
C SER A 96 -8.15 20.82 11.29
N VAL A 97 -8.11 19.58 10.80
CA VAL A 97 -7.63 19.25 9.45
C VAL A 97 -8.73 19.59 8.43
N THR A 98 -8.62 20.78 7.83
CA THR A 98 -9.60 21.34 6.89
C THR A 98 -9.27 21.08 5.41
N ALA A 99 -8.01 20.77 5.09
CA ALA A 99 -7.54 20.44 3.75
C ALA A 99 -6.58 19.25 3.81
N ARG A 100 -6.61 18.42 2.75
CA ARG A 100 -5.81 17.21 2.59
C ARG A 100 -5.57 17.01 1.11
N ASP A 101 -4.32 16.95 0.70
CA ASP A 101 -3.97 16.86 -0.71
C ASP A 101 -2.79 15.90 -0.92
N PHE A 102 -2.77 15.25 -2.08
CA PHE A 102 -1.57 14.61 -2.60
C PHE A 102 -0.81 15.61 -3.47
N MET A 103 0.50 15.72 -3.27
CA MET A 103 1.34 16.29 -4.30
C MET A 103 1.51 15.26 -5.41
N ASP A 104 0.97 15.54 -6.58
CA ASP A 104 1.47 14.90 -7.79
C ASP A 104 2.91 15.40 -8.01
N GLY A 105 3.78 14.59 -8.60
CA GLY A 105 5.20 14.95 -8.79
C GLY A 105 5.46 16.21 -9.64
N THR A 106 4.42 16.98 -10.00
CA THR A 106 4.49 18.27 -10.70
C THR A 106 4.19 19.47 -9.79
N PHE A 107 4.18 19.28 -8.47
CA PHE A 107 3.77 20.28 -7.45
C PHE A 107 2.29 20.67 -7.54
N GLY A 108 1.49 19.92 -8.30
CA GLY A 108 0.04 19.99 -8.28
C GLY A 108 -0.51 19.37 -7.01
N PHE A 109 -1.49 20.02 -6.40
CA PHE A 109 -2.24 19.48 -5.26
C PHE A 109 -3.53 18.84 -5.75
N LEU A 110 -3.65 17.53 -5.56
CA LEU A 110 -4.85 16.76 -5.85
C LEU A 110 -5.61 16.49 -4.55
N PRO A 111 -6.90 16.87 -4.43
CA PRO A 111 -7.68 16.66 -3.23
C PRO A 111 -7.72 15.20 -2.79
N LEU A 112 -7.32 14.96 -1.54
CA LEU A 112 -7.38 13.64 -0.91
C LEU A 112 -8.66 13.49 -0.10
N THR A 113 -9.62 12.75 -0.66
CA THR A 113 -10.84 12.35 0.05
C THR A 113 -10.82 10.85 0.33
N LEU A 114 -10.54 10.47 1.56
CA LEU A 114 -10.64 9.08 2.03
C LEU A 114 -12.04 8.86 2.61
N THR A 115 -13.02 8.57 1.75
CA THR A 115 -14.38 8.18 2.21
C THR A 115 -14.45 6.71 2.63
N ASN A 116 -13.48 5.90 2.18
CA ASN A 116 -13.40 4.45 2.43
C ASN A 116 -11.98 4.08 2.84
N ASN A 117 -11.82 2.90 3.42
CA ASN A 117 -10.50 2.34 3.68
C ASN A 117 -9.74 2.10 2.37
N LEU A 118 -8.43 2.39 2.38
CA LEU A 118 -7.54 2.04 1.28
C LEU A 118 -7.10 0.58 1.44
N ILE A 119 -7.11 -0.17 0.34
CA ILE A 119 -6.68 -1.57 0.33
C ILE A 119 -5.38 -1.68 -0.46
N LEU A 120 -4.30 -2.06 0.22
CA LEU A 120 -3.02 -2.38 -0.41
C LEU A 120 -2.93 -3.90 -0.57
N ARG A 121 -2.62 -4.37 -1.77
CA ARG A 121 -2.50 -5.81 -2.06
C ARG A 121 -1.16 -6.11 -2.70
N ALA A 122 -0.58 -7.23 -2.30
CA ALA A 122 0.38 -7.94 -3.11
C ALA A 122 -0.20 -9.28 -3.53
N TYR A 123 0.08 -9.64 -4.76
CA TYR A 123 -0.23 -10.93 -5.33
C TYR A 123 1.08 -11.66 -5.57
N ASP A 124 1.07 -12.95 -5.30
CA ASP A 124 2.15 -13.90 -5.59
C ASP A 124 2.20 -14.28 -7.07
N SER A 125 1.14 -13.97 -7.83
CA SER A 125 1.10 -14.12 -9.27
C SER A 125 1.60 -12.86 -9.99
N PRO A 126 2.13 -13.00 -11.22
CA PRO A 126 2.46 -11.87 -12.06
C PRO A 126 1.24 -10.94 -12.25
N SER A 127 1.52 -9.68 -12.52
CA SER A 127 0.49 -8.68 -12.84
C SER A 127 1.05 -7.80 -13.95
N ALA A 128 0.43 -6.64 -14.23
CA ALA A 128 0.88 -5.67 -15.24
C ALA A 128 2.39 -5.39 -15.28
N CYS A 129 3.13 -5.58 -14.18
CA CYS A 129 4.59 -5.56 -14.14
C CYS A 129 5.17 -6.96 -13.93
N ARG A 130 5.21 -7.78 -14.98
CA ARG A 130 5.93 -9.07 -14.99
C ARG A 130 7.45 -8.82 -14.90
N LEU A 131 8.19 -9.74 -14.26
CA LEU A 131 9.65 -9.60 -14.04
C LEU A 131 10.47 -9.69 -15.34
N ASP A 132 9.89 -10.22 -16.40
CA ASP A 132 10.49 -10.37 -17.73
C ASP A 132 10.03 -9.30 -18.73
N CYS A 133 9.31 -8.27 -18.25
CA CYS A 133 8.72 -7.21 -19.06
C CYS A 133 7.73 -7.71 -20.14
N THR A 134 7.23 -8.94 -20.05
CA THR A 134 6.15 -9.39 -20.92
C THR A 134 4.84 -8.70 -20.52
N VAL A 135 4.05 -8.30 -21.51
CA VAL A 135 2.74 -7.70 -21.28
C VAL A 135 1.78 -8.84 -20.89
N PRO A 136 1.03 -8.72 -19.80
CA PRO A 136 0.03 -9.72 -19.42
C PRO A 136 -1.06 -9.86 -20.49
N PHE A 137 -1.52 -11.09 -20.73
CA PHE A 137 -2.66 -11.35 -21.60
C PHE A 137 -3.34 -12.67 -21.24
N CYS A 138 -4.67 -12.68 -21.32
CA CYS A 138 -5.49 -13.86 -21.11
C CYS A 138 -5.14 -14.96 -22.11
N GLY A 139 -4.96 -16.18 -21.60
CA GLY A 139 -4.71 -17.40 -22.36
C GLY A 139 -3.24 -17.78 -22.44
N ASP A 140 -2.40 -17.25 -21.56
CA ASP A 140 -0.96 -17.55 -21.52
C ASP A 140 -0.56 -18.48 -20.37
N GLY A 141 -1.55 -18.91 -19.59
CA GLY A 141 -1.41 -19.86 -18.50
C GLY A 141 -0.86 -19.23 -17.22
N ILE A 142 -0.76 -17.90 -17.17
CA ILE A 142 -0.27 -17.14 -16.03
C ILE A 142 -1.40 -16.27 -15.51
N MET A 143 -1.89 -16.59 -14.33
CA MET A 143 -2.97 -15.83 -13.67
C MET A 143 -2.52 -14.40 -13.33
N ASP A 144 -2.89 -13.41 -14.16
CA ASP A 144 -2.53 -12.01 -13.93
C ASP A 144 -3.55 -11.23 -13.11
N GLY A 145 -3.09 -10.10 -12.56
CA GLY A 145 -3.96 -9.12 -11.92
C GLY A 145 -5.06 -8.61 -12.87
N GLY A 146 -6.30 -8.99 -12.60
CA GLY A 146 -7.49 -8.63 -13.39
C GLY A 146 -8.23 -9.83 -13.98
N GLU A 147 -7.58 -11.00 -14.00
CA GLU A 147 -8.16 -12.26 -14.46
C GLU A 147 -8.85 -13.00 -13.30
N VAL A 148 -9.87 -13.79 -13.63
CA VAL A 148 -10.60 -14.70 -12.72
C VAL A 148 -10.12 -16.14 -12.88
N CYS A 149 -9.56 -16.48 -14.04
CA CYS A 149 -8.91 -17.72 -14.39
C CYS A 149 -7.99 -17.49 -15.60
N ASP A 150 -7.05 -18.41 -15.86
CA ASP A 150 -6.33 -18.54 -17.14
C ASP A 150 -5.98 -20.03 -17.32
N ASP A 151 -6.58 -20.69 -18.31
CA ASP A 151 -6.38 -22.11 -18.62
C ASP A 151 -5.41 -22.36 -19.79
N GLY A 152 -4.63 -21.34 -20.16
CA GLY A 152 -3.57 -21.43 -21.15
C GLY A 152 -4.02 -21.31 -22.60
N ASN A 153 -5.24 -20.83 -22.83
CA ASN A 153 -5.72 -20.44 -24.16
C ASN A 153 -6.93 -19.45 -24.09
N ASN A 154 -7.45 -18.99 -25.23
CA ASN A 154 -8.62 -18.08 -25.33
C ASN A 154 -9.88 -18.78 -25.86
N VAL A 155 -9.95 -20.10 -25.74
CA VAL A 155 -11.17 -20.86 -26.00
C VAL A 155 -12.09 -20.66 -24.80
N GLY A 156 -13.38 -20.57 -25.07
CA GLY A 156 -14.39 -20.49 -24.02
C GLY A 156 -15.03 -21.86 -23.84
N GLY A 157 -15.31 -22.22 -22.60
CA GLY A 157 -16.05 -23.43 -22.23
C GLY A 157 -15.16 -24.60 -21.83
N ASP A 158 -13.85 -24.41 -21.72
CA ASP A 158 -12.85 -25.42 -21.36
C ASP A 158 -12.21 -25.21 -19.98
N GLY A 159 -12.85 -24.39 -19.14
CA GLY A 159 -12.46 -24.13 -17.75
C GLY A 159 -12.43 -22.65 -17.44
N CYS A 160 -12.04 -21.83 -18.43
CA CYS A 160 -12.05 -20.39 -18.34
C CYS A 160 -12.86 -19.76 -19.48
N SER A 161 -13.44 -18.58 -19.25
CA SER A 161 -13.99 -17.75 -20.34
C SER A 161 -12.87 -17.28 -21.26
N ALA A 162 -13.15 -17.12 -22.56
CA ALA A 162 -12.18 -16.66 -23.57
C ALA A 162 -11.49 -15.31 -23.25
N ASN A 163 -12.05 -14.53 -22.32
CA ASN A 163 -11.52 -13.26 -21.85
C ASN A 163 -11.11 -13.27 -20.37
N CYS A 164 -10.97 -14.45 -19.76
CA CYS A 164 -10.50 -14.64 -18.40
C CYS A 164 -11.32 -13.89 -17.32
N SER A 165 -12.58 -13.55 -17.60
CA SER A 165 -13.44 -12.77 -16.70
C SER A 165 -14.39 -13.62 -15.85
N SER A 166 -14.53 -14.91 -16.15
CA SER A 166 -15.30 -15.86 -15.35
C SER A 166 -14.85 -17.30 -15.57
N LEU A 167 -15.10 -18.17 -14.58
CA LEU A 167 -15.01 -19.61 -14.76
C LEU A 167 -16.14 -20.12 -15.66
N ASN A 168 -15.88 -21.22 -16.36
CA ASN A 168 -16.88 -21.93 -17.17
C ASN A 168 -17.25 -23.29 -16.58
#